data_AF-A0AAE1EYT5-F1
#
_entry.id   AF-A0AAE1EYT5-F1
#
_cell.length_a   1.000
_cell.length_b   1.000
_cell.length_c   1.000
_cell.angle_alpha   90.00
_cell.angle_beta   90.00
_cell.angle_gamma   90.00
#
_symmetry.space_group_name_H-M   'P 1'
#
loop_
_entity.id
_entity.type
_entity.pdbx_description
1 polymer ?
#
loop_
_entity_poly.entity_id
_entity_poly.type
_entity_poly.pdbx_seq_one_letter_code
_entity_poly.pdbx_strand_id
1 'polypeptide(L)'
;MADVLLDSSSIIRDRTGRTEEMLETSDELPPKSSIAQCVIEKAGEVSETSDDQTTSPIREATVKAGQESETLKSTTTSEKEEDVVSDKAELGNTVNVIDFFPEINDDLSLVRWAHGVNSHIKLVDSLNDPLVMMLEADVLAGTLEDSVDTSPVPIMAHPPDTESDLTLAMWIEAVIAANKEGKKKGVKLDFKDLSIVQESLKTLECYASQINFPLWLNADILPGPVDSTTTPLAPNEFLSHCVRYFPLATLSLGWTTRYTSAEDEKGEYTLAMLQEMARTHEILNIAQPVTFAIRACFVGRSIDALEWLIENVLDSTLTVWSAATDDFDPQAILTLQDVVGTDALYLDLPEDQMEALEEARLRGEEQQRKNDGSGASNILPITTITTAALALVSALAALYLYN
;
A
#
# COMPACT_ATOMS: atom_id res chain seq x y z
N MET A 1 -63.56 24.89 -5.91
CA MET A 1 -64.71 24.15 -5.35
C MET A 1 -64.21 22.75 -5.02
N ALA A 2 -64.40 22.32 -3.75
CA ALA A 2 -64.68 20.96 -3.23
C ALA A 2 -64.17 19.73 -4.03
N ASP A 3 -63.65 18.63 -3.48
CA ASP A 3 -63.73 17.94 -2.17
C ASP A 3 -62.61 16.84 -2.21
N VAL A 4 -61.79 16.58 -1.18
CA VAL A 4 -62.01 15.78 0.05
C VAL A 4 -61.89 14.23 -0.14
N LEU A 5 -60.85 13.68 0.52
CA LEU A 5 -60.64 12.36 1.16
C LEU A 5 -60.48 11.06 0.32
N LEU A 6 -59.39 10.31 0.60
CA LEU A 6 -59.43 9.25 1.63
C LEU A 6 -58.03 8.76 2.05
N ASP A 7 -57.91 8.65 3.37
CA ASP A 7 -56.88 8.05 4.22
C ASP A 7 -56.91 6.51 4.12
N SER A 8 -55.76 5.86 4.32
CA SER A 8 -55.68 4.43 4.62
C SER A 8 -54.45 4.14 5.46
N SER A 9 -54.59 4.43 6.75
CA SER A 9 -53.79 3.87 7.84
C SER A 9 -54.16 2.40 8.07
N SER A 10 -53.17 1.49 8.03
CA SER A 10 -53.31 0.12 8.51
C SER A 10 -52.75 0.02 9.93
N ILE A 11 -53.66 0.02 10.90
CA ILE A 11 -53.40 -0.27 12.31
C ILE A 11 -53.57 -1.79 12.53
N ILE A 12 -52.48 -2.48 12.86
CA ILE A 12 -52.54 -3.77 13.57
C ILE A 12 -52.21 -3.49 15.03
N ARG A 13 -53.19 -3.70 15.91
CA ARG A 13 -53.00 -3.71 17.37
C ARG A 13 -52.62 -5.11 17.80
N ASP A 14 -51.48 -5.25 18.46
CA ASP A 14 -51.22 -6.37 19.37
C ASP A 14 -51.20 -5.91 20.84
N ARG A 15 -51.69 -6.79 21.70
CA ARG A 15 -51.99 -6.61 23.12
C ARG A 15 -50.78 -6.96 23.99
N THR A 16 -49.93 -6.00 24.28
CA THR A 16 -49.17 -5.98 25.53
C THR A 16 -48.74 -4.55 25.82
N GLY A 17 -49.42 -3.88 26.75
CA GLY A 17 -49.01 -2.57 27.25
C GLY A 17 -47.66 -2.68 27.97
N ARG A 18 -46.59 -2.35 27.26
CA ARG A 18 -45.29 -1.96 27.81
C ARG A 18 -44.60 -1.06 26.80
N THR A 19 -44.35 0.18 27.21
CA THR A 19 -43.44 1.11 26.55
C THR A 19 -42.02 0.60 26.82
N GLU A 20 -41.37 0.02 25.81
CA GLU A 20 -39.92 -0.04 25.80
C GLU A 20 -39.41 1.15 24.98
N GLU A 21 -38.63 1.97 25.66
CA GLU A 21 -37.89 3.10 25.14
C GLU A 21 -36.77 2.53 24.26
N MET A 22 -36.98 2.54 22.94
CA MET A 22 -35.92 2.28 21.97
C MET A 22 -34.93 3.42 22.06
N LEU A 23 -33.80 3.17 22.73
CA LEU A 23 -32.57 3.93 22.56
C LEU A 23 -32.14 3.80 21.09
N GLU A 24 -32.47 4.81 20.29
CA GLU A 24 -31.70 5.13 19.08
C GLU A 24 -30.27 5.43 19.54
N THR A 25 -29.36 4.46 19.39
CA THR A 25 -27.94 4.76 19.36
C THR A 25 -27.66 5.41 18.02
N SER A 26 -27.58 6.73 18.04
CA SER A 26 -27.03 7.51 16.94
C SER A 26 -25.57 7.10 16.75
N ASP A 27 -25.27 6.48 15.61
CA ASP A 27 -23.91 6.40 15.06
C ASP A 27 -23.48 7.82 14.68
N GLU A 28 -23.22 8.66 15.68
CA GLU A 28 -22.58 9.97 15.49
C GLU A 28 -21.07 9.77 15.54
N LEU A 29 -20.41 10.11 14.43
CA LEU A 29 -18.96 10.32 14.37
C LEU A 29 -18.51 11.29 15.48
N PRO A 30 -17.27 11.15 15.99
CA PRO A 30 -16.75 12.04 17.02
C PRO A 30 -16.73 13.50 16.53
N PRO A 31 -16.87 14.48 17.44
CA PRO A 31 -17.00 15.89 17.08
C PRO A 31 -15.70 16.43 16.45
N LYS A 32 -15.85 17.28 15.43
CA LYS A 32 -14.78 18.07 14.79
C LYS A 32 -14.01 18.89 15.83
N SER A 33 -12.86 18.42 16.34
CA SER A 33 -11.88 19.24 17.09
C SER A 33 -10.69 18.41 17.61
N SER A 34 -9.79 17.93 16.74
CA SER A 34 -8.43 17.52 17.17
C SER A 34 -7.33 18.12 16.29
N ILE A 35 -7.60 18.23 14.98
CA ILE A 35 -6.65 18.69 13.96
C ILE A 35 -6.15 20.12 14.24
N ALA A 36 -7.07 21.07 14.49
CA ALA A 36 -6.69 22.46 14.73
C ALA A 36 -5.76 22.59 15.93
N GLN A 37 -5.93 21.76 16.96
CA GLN A 37 -5.13 21.84 18.17
C GLN A 37 -3.74 21.22 17.99
N CYS A 38 -3.64 20.07 17.31
CA CYS A 38 -2.35 19.45 16.98
C CYS A 38 -1.51 20.31 16.01
N VAL A 39 -2.13 20.86 14.96
CA VAL A 39 -1.44 21.70 13.96
C VAL A 39 -0.97 23.02 14.59
N ILE A 40 -1.77 23.62 15.49
CA ILE A 40 -1.39 24.84 16.22
C ILE A 40 -0.26 24.56 17.22
N GLU A 41 -0.33 23.45 17.98
CA GLU A 41 0.71 23.09 18.96
C GLU A 41 2.08 22.88 18.30
N LYS A 42 2.14 22.21 17.13
CA LYS A 42 3.40 22.02 16.40
C LYS A 42 3.88 23.26 15.64
N ALA A 43 2.98 24.13 15.17
CA ALA A 43 3.38 25.41 14.56
C ALA A 43 4.03 26.36 15.58
N GLY A 44 3.63 26.28 16.86
CA GLY A 44 4.20 27.05 17.97
C GLY A 44 5.64 26.67 18.33
N GLU A 45 6.06 25.42 18.10
CA GLU A 45 7.44 24.96 18.40
C GLU A 45 8.49 25.46 17.40
N VAL A 46 8.08 25.99 16.24
CA VAL A 46 9.00 26.45 15.18
C VAL A 46 9.24 27.97 15.25
N SER A 47 8.55 28.71 16.13
CA SER A 47 8.64 30.17 16.21
C SER A 47 9.08 30.69 17.58
N GLU A 48 10.18 30.19 18.14
CA GLU A 48 10.93 30.91 19.17
C GLU A 48 12.43 30.87 18.87
N THR A 49 12.92 31.76 18.01
CA THR A 49 14.22 32.43 18.22
C THR A 49 14.31 33.72 17.41
N SER A 50 14.74 34.78 18.12
CA SER A 50 15.25 36.08 17.68
C SER A 50 14.26 37.21 17.37
N ASP A 51 14.10 38.07 18.39
CA ASP A 51 13.83 39.50 18.22
C ASP A 51 15.09 40.32 18.59
N ASP A 52 15.36 41.29 17.71
CA ASP A 52 15.93 42.63 17.92
C ASP A 52 17.43 42.85 18.25
N GLN A 53 18.18 43.50 17.33
CA GLN A 53 18.59 44.92 17.48
C GLN A 53 19.33 45.53 16.26
N THR A 54 18.64 46.51 15.66
CA THR A 54 19.03 47.80 15.07
C THR A 54 20.50 48.29 14.85
N THR A 55 20.69 48.88 13.65
CA THR A 55 21.46 50.10 13.25
C THR A 55 22.90 50.04 12.69
N SER A 56 23.07 50.76 11.58
CA SER A 56 24.21 50.95 10.65
C SER A 56 25.02 52.25 10.99
N PRO A 57 26.03 52.75 10.20
CA PRO A 57 26.89 52.17 9.14
C PRO A 57 28.40 52.65 9.17
N ILE A 58 29.18 52.26 8.13
CA ILE A 58 30.27 53.00 7.43
C ILE A 58 31.76 52.54 7.59
N ARG A 59 32.33 52.17 6.41
CA ARG A 59 33.68 52.39 5.81
C ARG A 59 34.71 51.26 5.67
N GLU A 60 35.17 51.16 4.43
CA GLU A 60 36.27 50.40 3.84
C GLU A 60 37.65 50.73 4.42
N ALA A 61 38.54 49.73 4.51
CA ALA A 61 39.95 49.86 4.15
C ALA A 61 40.61 48.48 3.97
N THR A 62 41.25 48.30 2.81
CA THR A 62 42.17 47.24 2.39
C THR A 62 43.45 47.18 3.24
N VAL A 63 44.08 46.00 3.44
CA VAL A 63 45.52 45.71 3.24
C VAL A 63 45.89 44.25 3.59
N LYS A 64 46.86 43.73 2.81
CA LYS A 64 47.45 42.39 2.72
C LYS A 64 48.25 41.90 3.95
N ALA A 65 48.25 40.56 4.07
CA ALA A 65 49.36 39.61 4.31
C ALA A 65 50.40 39.84 5.43
N GLY A 66 50.61 38.78 6.23
CA GLY A 66 51.81 38.55 7.03
C GLY A 66 51.69 37.27 7.87
N GLN A 67 52.56 36.29 7.60
CA GLN A 67 52.78 35.08 8.41
C GLN A 67 53.58 35.41 9.68
N GLU A 68 53.38 34.60 10.73
CA GLU A 68 54.32 34.08 11.75
C GLU A 68 53.51 33.78 13.04
N SER A 69 53.25 32.51 13.36
CA SER A 69 54.09 31.55 14.11
C SER A 69 54.19 31.81 15.62
N GLU A 70 53.83 30.75 16.34
CA GLU A 70 54.34 30.30 17.65
C GLU A 70 53.53 30.48 18.96
N THR A 71 53.15 29.29 19.46
CA THR A 71 53.18 28.78 20.85
C THR A 71 52.02 28.99 21.85
N LEU A 72 51.24 27.92 21.95
CA LEU A 72 51.00 27.06 23.15
C LEU A 72 50.30 27.61 24.41
N LYS A 73 49.12 27.04 24.67
CA LYS A 73 48.61 26.37 25.90
C LYS A 73 47.26 26.89 26.38
N SER A 74 46.23 26.05 26.28
CA SER A 74 45.14 25.95 27.26
C SER A 74 44.48 24.59 27.05
N THR A 75 44.78 23.58 27.88
CA THR A 75 43.98 23.16 29.04
C THR A 75 42.62 22.62 28.65
N THR A 76 42.57 21.29 28.59
CA THR A 76 41.39 20.42 28.58
C THR A 76 40.43 20.73 29.73
N THR A 77 39.18 20.95 29.38
CA THR A 77 38.01 20.58 30.20
C THR A 77 37.00 19.91 29.28
N SER A 78 36.77 18.63 29.53
CA SER A 78 35.75 17.80 28.91
C SER A 78 34.38 18.26 29.40
N GLU A 79 33.56 18.79 28.49
CA GLU A 79 32.12 18.83 28.68
C GLU A 79 31.51 17.78 27.75
N LYS A 80 30.66 16.96 28.35
CA LYS A 80 29.94 15.87 27.70
C LYS A 80 29.01 16.49 26.66
N GLU A 81 29.20 16.14 25.40
CA GLU A 81 28.11 16.20 24.42
C GLU A 81 27.07 15.17 24.89
N GLU A 82 26.00 15.66 25.52
CA GLU A 82 24.78 14.87 25.66
C GLU A 82 24.12 14.81 24.29
N ASP A 83 24.06 13.59 23.76
CA ASP A 83 23.33 13.20 22.57
C ASP A 83 21.91 13.77 22.59
N VAL A 84 21.63 14.70 21.67
CA VAL A 84 20.26 15.00 21.24
C VAL A 84 19.86 13.92 20.23
N VAL A 85 19.74 12.69 20.72
CA VAL A 85 19.22 11.51 19.99
C VAL A 85 18.28 10.78 20.95
N SER A 86 17.13 11.36 21.28
CA SER A 86 16.11 10.63 22.05
C SER A 86 14.66 10.83 21.61
N ASP A 87 14.32 11.81 20.76
CA ASP A 87 12.90 12.13 20.53
C ASP A 87 12.35 11.72 19.15
N LYS A 88 13.14 11.00 18.34
CA LYS A 88 12.69 10.41 17.06
C LYS A 88 12.33 8.92 17.15
N ALA A 89 12.41 8.33 18.34
CA ALA A 89 12.23 6.88 18.54
C ALA A 89 10.77 6.44 18.76
N GLU A 90 9.79 7.35 18.72
CA GLU A 90 8.35 6.99 18.77
C GLU A 90 7.61 7.27 17.46
N LEU A 91 8.30 7.24 16.32
CA LEU A 91 7.70 7.43 15.01
C LEU A 91 7.11 6.10 14.48
N GLY A 92 6.08 5.58 15.16
CA GLY A 92 5.30 4.41 14.76
C GLY A 92 6.07 3.08 14.78
N ASN A 93 5.46 2.00 15.26
CA ASN A 93 6.03 0.68 15.02
C ASN A 93 5.90 0.35 13.53
N THR A 94 6.91 -0.29 12.93
CA THR A 94 6.75 -0.96 11.64
C THR A 94 5.64 -2.00 11.77
N VAL A 95 4.54 -1.83 11.04
CA VAL A 95 3.49 -2.83 10.96
C VAL A 95 3.49 -3.43 9.57
N ASN A 96 4.06 -4.62 9.45
CA ASN A 96 4.05 -5.39 8.22
C ASN A 96 2.65 -6.02 8.02
N VAL A 97 2.23 -6.13 6.76
CA VAL A 97 1.00 -6.79 6.34
C VAL A 97 0.93 -8.24 6.85
N ILE A 98 2.02 -9.00 6.74
CA ILE A 98 2.07 -10.42 7.17
C ILE A 98 1.80 -10.54 8.67
N ASP A 99 2.45 -9.70 9.48
CA ASP A 99 2.29 -9.70 10.94
C ASP A 99 0.87 -9.27 11.36
N PHE A 100 0.29 -8.33 10.61
CA PHE A 100 -1.03 -7.79 10.90
C PHE A 100 -2.17 -8.75 10.51
N PHE A 101 -1.97 -9.50 9.43
CA PHE A 101 -2.90 -10.46 8.84
C PHE A 101 -2.32 -11.89 8.78
N PRO A 102 -2.07 -12.56 9.91
CA PRO A 102 -1.44 -13.89 9.91
C PRO A 102 -2.22 -14.96 9.13
N GLU A 103 -3.52 -14.75 8.88
CA GLU A 103 -4.38 -15.63 8.10
C GLU A 103 -3.98 -15.79 6.62
N ILE A 104 -3.20 -14.87 6.05
CA ILE A 104 -2.71 -15.01 4.66
C ILE A 104 -1.55 -16.02 4.54
N ASN A 105 -0.94 -16.44 5.66
CA ASN A 105 0.13 -17.45 5.69
C ASN A 105 1.24 -17.18 4.66
N ASP A 106 1.81 -15.98 4.72
CA ASP A 106 2.88 -15.47 3.84
C ASP A 106 2.52 -15.38 2.34
N ASP A 107 1.27 -15.66 1.95
CA ASP A 107 0.78 -15.48 0.58
C ASP A 107 0.15 -14.08 0.41
N LEU A 108 0.96 -13.13 -0.07
CA LEU A 108 0.56 -11.74 -0.27
C LEU A 108 -0.56 -11.60 -1.32
N SER A 109 -0.77 -12.60 -2.18
CA SER A 109 -1.82 -12.57 -3.19
C SER A 109 -3.22 -12.81 -2.62
N LEU A 110 -3.28 -13.23 -1.35
CA LEU A 110 -4.52 -13.38 -0.59
C LEU A 110 -4.99 -12.08 0.07
N VAL A 111 -4.16 -11.03 0.09
CA VAL A 111 -4.58 -9.72 0.60
C VAL A 111 -5.71 -9.17 -0.26
N ARG A 112 -6.79 -8.75 0.39
CA ARG A 112 -7.99 -8.21 -0.25
C ARG A 112 -8.07 -6.70 -0.07
N TRP A 113 -8.41 -6.02 -1.16
CA TRP A 113 -8.38 -4.58 -1.26
C TRP A 113 -9.79 -4.03 -1.45
N ALA A 114 -10.09 -2.91 -0.78
CA ALA A 114 -11.10 -1.99 -1.25
C ALA A 114 -10.38 -0.87 -1.99
N HIS A 115 -10.53 -0.83 -3.31
CA HIS A 115 -9.91 0.16 -4.19
C HIS A 115 -10.73 1.45 -4.25
N GLY A 116 -10.09 2.62 -4.28
CA GLY A 116 -10.73 3.93 -4.48
C GLY A 116 -11.78 4.28 -3.43
N VAL A 117 -11.45 4.13 -2.14
CA VAL A 117 -12.31 4.40 -0.98
C VAL A 117 -12.38 5.92 -0.71
N ASN A 118 -12.92 6.65 -1.68
CA ASN A 118 -12.86 8.11 -1.76
C ASN A 118 -14.14 8.82 -1.29
N SER A 119 -15.11 8.11 -0.74
CA SER A 119 -16.36 8.70 -0.25
C SER A 119 -16.77 8.12 1.09
N HIS A 120 -17.56 8.88 1.85
CA HIS A 120 -18.00 8.45 3.18
C HIS A 120 -18.75 7.12 3.12
N ILE A 121 -19.65 6.95 2.15
CA ILE A 121 -20.44 5.72 1.97
C ILE A 121 -19.50 4.54 1.75
N LYS A 122 -18.57 4.66 0.80
CA LYS A 122 -17.66 3.56 0.46
C LYS A 122 -16.69 3.25 1.60
N LEU A 123 -16.26 4.25 2.37
CA LEU A 123 -15.46 4.05 3.58
C LEU A 123 -16.22 3.23 4.61
N VAL A 124 -17.47 3.60 4.93
CA VAL A 124 -18.30 2.86 5.88
C VAL A 124 -18.52 1.42 5.42
N ASP A 125 -18.85 1.20 4.15
CA ASP A 125 -19.05 -0.13 3.59
C ASP A 125 -17.76 -0.97 3.70
N SER A 126 -16.62 -0.42 3.30
CA SER A 126 -15.33 -1.12 3.30
C SER A 126 -14.79 -1.42 4.71
N LEU A 127 -15.09 -0.54 5.68
CA LEU A 127 -14.76 -0.77 7.09
C LEU A 127 -15.59 -1.92 7.67
N ASN A 128 -16.84 -2.07 7.24
CA ASN A 128 -17.75 -3.09 7.76
C ASN A 128 -17.67 -4.44 7.02
N ASP A 129 -17.04 -4.49 5.85
CA ASP A 129 -16.79 -5.73 5.12
C ASP A 129 -15.66 -6.55 5.79
N PRO A 130 -15.93 -7.77 6.31
CA PRO A 130 -14.90 -8.59 6.95
C PRO A 130 -13.87 -9.18 5.98
N LEU A 131 -14.13 -9.17 4.66
CA LEU A 131 -13.22 -9.68 3.65
C LEU A 131 -12.17 -8.64 3.23
N VAL A 132 -12.48 -7.34 3.36
CA VAL A 132 -11.56 -6.26 3.02
C VAL A 132 -10.45 -6.15 4.06
N MET A 133 -9.19 -6.15 3.63
CA MET A 133 -8.02 -6.09 4.51
C MET A 133 -7.31 -4.74 4.39
N MET A 134 -7.05 -4.30 3.16
CA MET A 134 -6.41 -3.02 2.85
C MET A 134 -7.41 -2.06 2.22
N LEU A 135 -7.39 -0.81 2.66
CA LEU A 135 -8.16 0.28 2.06
C LEU A 135 -7.22 1.15 1.24
N GLU A 136 -7.50 1.29 -0.04
CA GLU A 136 -6.79 2.20 -0.93
C GLU A 136 -7.67 3.43 -1.18
N ALA A 137 -7.09 4.63 -1.09
CA ALA A 137 -7.80 5.88 -1.33
C ALA A 137 -6.86 6.91 -1.99
N ASP A 138 -7.43 7.66 -2.93
CA ASP A 138 -6.74 8.70 -3.68
C ASP A 138 -6.71 10.01 -2.88
N VAL A 139 -5.56 10.69 -2.87
CA VAL A 139 -5.34 11.93 -2.14
C VAL A 139 -4.94 13.05 -3.10
N LEU A 140 -5.70 14.14 -3.09
CA LEU A 140 -5.41 15.36 -3.85
C LEU A 140 -5.80 16.63 -3.08
N ALA A 141 -5.34 17.78 -3.57
CA ALA A 141 -5.75 19.09 -3.05
C ALA A 141 -7.17 19.43 -3.53
N GLY A 142 -8.08 19.69 -2.59
CA GLY A 142 -9.45 20.08 -2.93
C GLY A 142 -10.20 20.64 -1.73
N THR A 143 -11.52 20.73 -1.83
CA THR A 143 -12.36 21.29 -0.76
C THR A 143 -13.37 20.28 -0.24
N LEU A 144 -13.67 20.36 1.06
CA LEU A 144 -14.76 19.60 1.65
C LEU A 144 -16.10 20.14 1.12
N GLU A 145 -16.97 19.24 0.68
CA GLU A 145 -18.32 19.59 0.24
C GLU A 145 -19.08 20.41 1.30
N ASP A 146 -19.88 21.38 0.84
CA ASP A 146 -20.66 22.30 1.66
C ASP A 146 -19.87 23.15 2.67
N SER A 147 -18.52 23.16 2.59
CA SER A 147 -17.68 24.02 3.42
C SER A 147 -17.75 25.49 2.97
N VAL A 148 -17.84 26.41 3.93
CA VAL A 148 -17.69 27.84 3.68
C VAL A 148 -16.23 28.22 3.44
N ASP A 149 -15.31 27.46 4.01
CA ASP A 149 -13.87 27.60 3.75
C ASP A 149 -13.52 26.85 2.47
N THR A 150 -13.03 27.59 1.48
CA THR A 150 -12.64 27.09 0.17
C THR A 150 -11.12 26.92 0.05
N SER A 151 -10.39 27.01 1.17
CA SER A 151 -8.96 26.71 1.21
C SER A 151 -8.72 25.24 0.86
N PRO A 152 -7.80 24.92 -0.06
CA PRO A 152 -7.49 23.53 -0.39
C PRO A 152 -6.96 22.77 0.83
N VAL A 153 -7.53 21.59 1.06
CA VAL A 153 -7.12 20.63 2.09
C VAL A 153 -6.91 19.26 1.44
N PRO A 154 -6.23 18.31 2.12
CA PRO A 154 -6.17 16.94 1.66
C PRO A 154 -7.57 16.29 1.69
N ILE A 155 -8.08 15.95 0.52
CA ILE A 155 -9.35 15.24 0.37
C ILE A 155 -9.15 13.86 -0.24
N MET A 156 -10.09 12.96 0.06
CA MET A 156 -10.16 11.66 -0.57
C MET A 156 -10.95 11.78 -1.87
N ALA A 157 -10.26 11.80 -3.01
CA ALA A 157 -10.85 12.05 -4.32
C ALA A 157 -9.90 11.60 -5.44
N HIS A 158 -10.49 11.12 -6.54
CA HIS A 158 -9.75 10.83 -7.76
C HIS A 158 -10.00 11.92 -8.80
N PRO A 159 -8.99 12.40 -9.56
CA PRO A 159 -9.22 13.35 -10.64
C PRO A 159 -10.27 12.85 -11.65
N PRO A 160 -11.13 13.72 -12.19
CA PRO A 160 -11.06 15.18 -12.16
C PRO A 160 -11.75 15.83 -10.95
N ASP A 161 -12.19 15.05 -9.95
CA ASP A 161 -12.89 15.60 -8.79
C ASP A 161 -11.96 16.51 -7.98
N THR A 162 -12.48 17.66 -7.55
CA THR A 162 -11.77 18.66 -6.73
C THR A 162 -12.49 18.95 -5.42
N GLU A 163 -13.60 18.26 -5.18
CA GLU A 163 -14.41 18.33 -3.97
C GLU A 163 -14.68 16.90 -3.50
N SER A 164 -14.87 16.72 -2.20
CA SER A 164 -15.22 15.41 -1.61
C SER A 164 -16.00 15.61 -0.33
N ASP A 165 -16.88 14.66 -0.01
CA ASP A 165 -17.55 14.56 1.29
C ASP A 165 -16.59 14.12 2.42
N LEU A 166 -15.33 13.82 2.08
CA LEU A 166 -14.38 13.15 2.95
C LEU A 166 -12.97 13.74 2.86
N THR A 167 -12.53 14.37 3.96
CA THR A 167 -11.12 14.77 4.11
C THR A 167 -10.23 13.60 4.53
N LEU A 168 -8.92 13.70 4.28
CA LEU A 168 -7.95 12.71 4.78
C LEU A 168 -8.04 12.53 6.31
N ALA A 169 -8.23 13.60 7.05
CA ALA A 169 -8.31 13.55 8.50
C ALA A 169 -9.55 12.79 8.99
N MET A 170 -10.71 13.06 8.39
CA MET A 170 -11.95 12.31 8.67
C MET A 170 -11.78 10.82 8.34
N TRP A 171 -11.16 10.53 7.19
CA TRP A 171 -10.93 9.17 6.73
C TRP A 171 -10.02 8.39 7.69
N ILE A 172 -8.86 8.94 8.07
CA ILE A 172 -7.92 8.23 8.96
C ILE A 172 -8.47 8.08 10.38
N GLU A 173 -9.23 9.06 10.89
CA GLU A 173 -9.93 8.96 12.18
C GLU A 173 -10.91 7.78 12.20
N ALA A 174 -11.69 7.61 11.14
CA ALA A 174 -12.62 6.48 11.00
C ALA A 174 -11.89 5.14 10.91
N VAL A 175 -10.78 5.05 10.18
CA VAL A 175 -9.95 3.81 10.12
C VAL A 175 -9.36 3.48 11.49
N ILE A 176 -8.84 4.48 12.21
CA ILE A 176 -8.32 4.30 13.57
C ILE A 176 -9.43 3.81 14.51
N ALA A 177 -10.61 4.40 14.45
CA ALA A 177 -11.76 3.98 15.26
C ALA A 177 -12.14 2.52 14.97
N ALA A 178 -12.27 2.15 13.70
CA ALA A 178 -12.54 0.78 13.27
C ALA A 178 -11.49 -0.23 13.75
N ASN A 179 -10.21 0.14 13.70
CA ASN A 179 -9.13 -0.72 14.19
C ASN A 179 -9.14 -0.89 15.72
N LYS A 180 -9.51 0.16 16.47
CA LYS A 180 -9.74 0.06 17.93
C LYS A 180 -10.89 -0.89 18.28
N GLU A 181 -11.88 -1.01 17.40
CA GLU A 181 -12.98 -1.98 17.50
C GLU A 181 -12.60 -3.41 17.04
N GLY A 182 -11.38 -3.60 16.52
CA GLY A 182 -10.88 -4.90 16.08
C GLY A 182 -11.18 -5.27 14.64
N LYS A 183 -11.62 -4.31 13.80
CA LYS A 183 -11.94 -4.56 12.37
C LYS A 183 -10.72 -4.86 11.50
N LYS A 184 -9.50 -4.59 11.97
CA LYS A 184 -8.21 -4.85 11.31
C LYS A 184 -8.15 -4.38 9.84
N LYS A 185 -7.84 -3.11 9.63
CA LYS A 185 -7.76 -2.47 8.31
C LYS A 185 -6.39 -1.81 8.13
N GLY A 186 -5.67 -2.19 7.09
CA GLY A 186 -4.50 -1.45 6.63
C GLY A 186 -4.87 -0.38 5.60
N VAL A 187 -3.92 0.49 5.28
CA VAL A 187 -4.14 1.72 4.51
C VAL A 187 -3.10 1.86 3.42
N LYS A 188 -3.55 2.25 2.22
CA LYS A 188 -2.73 2.73 1.10
C LYS A 188 -3.27 4.07 0.61
N LEU A 189 -2.43 5.10 0.67
CA LEU A 189 -2.80 6.45 0.23
C LEU A 189 -2.14 6.76 -1.11
N ASP A 190 -2.92 6.91 -2.16
CA ASP A 190 -2.46 7.20 -3.51
C ASP A 190 -2.45 8.69 -3.82
N PHE A 191 -1.26 9.30 -3.74
CA PHE A 191 -1.08 10.72 -3.97
C PHE A 191 -1.13 11.06 -5.46
N LYS A 192 -2.14 11.85 -5.83
CA LYS A 192 -2.33 12.35 -7.20
C LYS A 192 -1.79 13.75 -7.43
N ASP A 193 -1.48 14.47 -6.36
CA ASP A 193 -0.96 15.83 -6.41
C ASP A 193 0.19 16.01 -5.41
N LEU A 194 1.35 16.43 -5.91
CA LEU A 194 2.52 16.72 -5.08
C LEU A 194 2.27 17.90 -4.12
N SER A 195 1.43 18.86 -4.52
CA SER A 195 1.20 20.09 -3.75
C SER A 195 0.61 19.85 -2.36
N ILE A 196 -0.06 18.71 -2.18
CA ILE A 196 -0.76 18.36 -0.93
C ILE A 196 0.00 17.35 -0.07
N VAL A 197 1.03 16.67 -0.62
CA VAL A 197 1.74 15.57 0.05
C VAL A 197 2.23 15.98 1.44
N GLN A 198 2.90 17.12 1.56
CA GLN A 198 3.44 17.55 2.85
C GLN A 198 2.33 17.77 3.89
N GLU A 199 1.23 18.40 3.52
CA GLU A 199 0.13 18.70 4.44
C GLU A 199 -0.64 17.43 4.83
N SER A 200 -0.79 16.50 3.88
CA SER A 200 -1.34 15.18 4.15
C SER A 200 -0.49 14.41 5.17
N LEU A 201 0.83 14.38 5.00
CA LEU A 201 1.70 13.67 5.93
C LEU A 201 1.76 14.32 7.32
N LYS A 202 1.69 15.66 7.41
CA LYS A 202 1.51 16.35 8.71
C LYS A 202 0.18 15.98 9.37
N THR A 203 -0.89 15.88 8.58
CA THR A 203 -2.20 15.45 9.07
C THR A 203 -2.09 14.05 9.67
N LEU A 204 -1.46 13.09 8.98
CA LEU A 204 -1.24 11.75 9.51
C LEU A 204 -0.33 11.73 10.74
N GLU A 205 0.68 12.61 10.81
CA GLU A 205 1.62 12.70 11.93
C GLU A 205 0.90 13.03 13.25
N CYS A 206 -0.19 13.80 13.22
CA CYS A 206 -1.05 14.04 14.37
C CYS A 206 -1.70 12.76 14.94
N TYR A 207 -1.76 11.69 14.15
CA TYR A 207 -2.29 10.39 14.55
C TYR A 207 -1.21 9.30 14.62
N ALA A 208 0.09 9.63 14.49
CA ALA A 208 1.16 8.64 14.34
C ALA A 208 1.18 7.57 15.45
N SER A 209 0.91 7.95 16.71
CA SER A 209 0.86 7.03 17.85
C SER A 209 -0.34 6.07 17.82
N GLN A 210 -1.34 6.34 16.98
CA GLN A 210 -2.56 5.54 16.82
C GLN A 210 -2.55 4.71 15.53
N ILE A 211 -1.62 4.98 14.61
CA ILE A 211 -1.41 4.20 13.39
C ILE A 211 -0.59 2.96 13.77
N ASN A 212 -1.30 1.90 14.15
CA ASN A 212 -0.74 0.60 14.54
C ASN A 212 -1.15 -0.52 13.56
N PHE A 213 -1.35 -0.13 12.30
CA PHE A 213 -1.73 -0.97 11.16
C PHE A 213 -0.84 -0.63 9.96
N PRO A 214 -0.78 -1.48 8.92
CA PRO A 214 0.03 -1.21 7.74
C PRO A 214 -0.35 0.13 7.10
N LEU A 215 0.65 1.01 6.91
CA LEU A 215 0.50 2.29 6.23
C LEU A 215 1.38 2.30 4.98
N TRP A 216 0.75 2.50 3.83
CA TRP A 216 1.40 2.55 2.53
C TRP A 216 1.22 3.93 1.90
N LEU A 217 2.31 4.47 1.35
CA LEU A 217 2.33 5.74 0.64
C LEU A 217 2.58 5.45 -0.84
N ASN A 218 1.57 5.67 -1.67
CA ASN A 218 1.58 5.38 -3.10
C ASN A 218 1.72 6.64 -3.93
N ALA A 219 2.49 6.57 -5.01
CA ALA A 219 2.48 7.58 -6.07
C ALA A 219 3.02 7.01 -7.38
N ASP A 220 2.49 7.52 -8.49
CA ASP A 220 3.10 7.36 -9.82
C ASP A 220 4.23 8.39 -9.99
N ILE A 221 5.47 7.93 -9.96
CA ILE A 221 6.66 8.80 -9.94
C ILE A 221 7.47 8.77 -11.24
N LEU A 222 7.17 7.82 -12.14
CA LEU A 222 7.85 7.69 -13.44
C LEU A 222 6.83 7.54 -14.59
N PRO A 223 7.19 7.89 -15.84
CA PRO A 223 6.33 7.65 -17.00
C PRO A 223 6.32 6.16 -17.38
N GLY A 224 5.13 5.61 -17.58
CA GLY A 224 4.92 4.19 -17.86
C GLY A 224 4.62 3.87 -19.32
N PRO A 225 4.06 2.67 -19.57
CA PRO A 225 3.63 2.26 -20.90
C PRO A 225 2.64 3.25 -21.54
N VAL A 226 2.58 3.21 -22.87
CA VAL A 226 1.59 3.88 -23.74
C VAL A 226 1.54 5.42 -23.67
N ASP A 227 2.62 6.06 -23.21
CA ASP A 227 2.79 7.51 -23.20
C ASP A 227 1.56 8.23 -22.61
N SER A 228 1.26 7.91 -21.34
CA SER A 228 0.20 8.59 -20.60
C SER A 228 0.45 10.11 -20.58
N THR A 229 -0.63 10.88 -20.69
CA THR A 229 -0.56 12.34 -20.57
C THR A 229 -0.51 12.81 -19.11
N THR A 230 -0.73 11.90 -18.16
CA THR A 230 -0.61 12.18 -16.73
C THR A 230 0.87 12.42 -16.39
N THR A 231 1.14 13.57 -15.78
CA THR A 231 2.49 13.92 -15.33
C THR A 231 2.80 13.17 -14.03
N PRO A 232 3.91 12.41 -13.96
CA PRO A 232 4.32 11.76 -12.72
C PRO A 232 4.67 12.78 -11.63
N LEU A 233 4.48 12.39 -10.36
CA LEU A 233 4.95 13.18 -9.23
C LEU A 233 6.48 13.18 -9.21
N ALA A 234 7.08 14.32 -8.85
CA ALA A 234 8.53 14.43 -8.77
C ALA A 234 9.10 13.46 -7.72
N PRO A 235 9.91 12.45 -8.11
CA PRO A 235 10.35 11.38 -7.20
C PRO A 235 11.06 11.91 -5.95
N ASN A 236 11.99 12.85 -6.14
CA ASN A 236 12.80 13.40 -5.06
C ASN A 236 11.95 14.11 -4.00
N GLU A 237 10.98 14.90 -4.43
CA GLU A 237 10.13 15.67 -3.51
C GLU A 237 9.20 14.75 -2.74
N PHE A 238 8.46 13.87 -3.45
CA PHE A 238 7.57 12.90 -2.82
C PHE A 238 8.31 12.01 -1.81
N LEU A 239 9.41 11.38 -2.22
CA LEU A 239 10.16 10.46 -1.36
C LEU A 239 10.83 11.18 -0.18
N SER A 240 11.32 12.41 -0.37
CA SER A 240 11.87 13.19 0.75
C SER A 240 10.84 13.48 1.83
N HIS A 241 9.57 13.68 1.44
CA HIS A 241 8.47 13.84 2.37
C HIS A 241 8.15 12.50 3.06
N CYS A 242 8.02 11.40 2.32
CA CYS A 242 7.77 10.08 2.90
C CYS A 242 8.82 9.70 3.95
N VAL A 243 10.13 9.80 3.61
CA VAL A 243 11.23 9.47 4.53
C VAL A 243 11.21 10.38 5.77
N ARG A 244 10.89 11.67 5.60
CA ARG A 244 10.87 12.62 6.71
C ARG A 244 9.78 12.33 7.73
N TYR A 245 8.58 12.02 7.27
CA TYR A 245 7.40 11.91 8.13
C TYR A 245 7.07 10.47 8.53
N PHE A 246 7.29 9.50 7.64
CA PHE A 246 6.97 8.08 7.84
C PHE A 246 8.05 7.15 7.25
N PRO A 247 9.29 7.16 7.81
CA PRO A 247 10.41 6.34 7.33
C PRO A 247 10.20 4.83 7.48
N LEU A 248 9.09 4.40 8.09
CA LEU A 248 8.73 3.00 8.32
C LEU A 248 7.49 2.56 7.52
N ALA A 249 6.82 3.50 6.82
CA ALA A 249 5.71 3.16 5.93
C ALA A 249 6.23 2.42 4.69
N THR A 250 5.39 1.55 4.12
CA THR A 250 5.70 0.91 2.83
C THR A 250 5.50 1.92 1.71
N LEU A 251 6.44 1.99 0.77
CA LEU A 251 6.30 2.78 -0.44
C LEU A 251 5.68 1.93 -1.54
N SER A 252 4.65 2.44 -2.19
CA SER A 252 4.04 1.80 -3.37
C SER A 252 4.30 2.67 -4.59
N LEU A 253 5.37 2.39 -5.32
CA LEU A 253 5.88 3.26 -6.37
C LEU A 253 5.41 2.78 -7.73
N GLY A 254 4.76 3.67 -8.47
CA GLY A 254 4.14 3.34 -9.75
C GLY A 254 4.68 4.14 -10.92
N TRP A 255 4.05 3.89 -12.07
CA TRP A 255 4.26 4.63 -13.29
C TRP A 255 2.95 5.21 -13.76
N THR A 256 2.97 6.42 -14.33
CA THR A 256 1.78 6.95 -14.97
C THR A 256 1.43 6.10 -16.19
N THR A 257 0.20 5.60 -16.22
CA THR A 257 -0.30 4.74 -17.30
C THR A 257 -1.60 5.29 -17.87
N ARG A 258 -2.03 4.73 -19.01
CA ARG A 258 -3.36 4.93 -19.59
C ARG A 258 -3.83 3.60 -20.16
N TYR A 259 -5.13 3.37 -20.17
CA TYR A 259 -5.74 2.29 -20.94
C TYR A 259 -7.08 2.78 -21.48
N THR A 260 -7.13 3.15 -22.77
CA THR A 260 -8.33 3.74 -23.38
C THR A 260 -8.80 3.04 -24.64
N SER A 261 -8.01 2.15 -25.26
CA SER A 261 -8.38 1.53 -26.54
C SER A 261 -7.52 0.32 -26.94
N ALA A 262 -7.88 -0.31 -28.06
CA ALA A 262 -7.12 -1.38 -28.71
C ALA A 262 -5.67 -1.01 -29.12
N GLU A 263 -5.31 0.27 -29.10
CA GLU A 263 -3.94 0.70 -29.36
C GLU A 263 -3.05 0.55 -28.11
N ASP A 264 -3.65 0.69 -26.92
CA ASP A 264 -2.96 0.50 -25.64
C ASP A 264 -2.83 -1.01 -25.31
N GLU A 265 -3.60 -1.89 -25.96
CA GLU A 265 -3.53 -3.36 -25.83
C GLU A 265 -2.14 -3.93 -26.17
N LYS A 266 -1.20 -3.13 -26.69
CA LYS A 266 0.19 -3.54 -26.97
C LYS A 266 1.21 -2.92 -26.00
N GLY A 267 0.76 -2.14 -25.02
CA GLY A 267 1.62 -1.58 -23.99
C GLY A 267 2.35 -2.67 -23.20
N GLU A 268 3.55 -2.35 -22.76
CA GLU A 268 4.39 -3.21 -21.92
C GLU A 268 5.31 -2.34 -21.06
N TYR A 269 5.64 -2.84 -19.86
CA TYR A 269 6.73 -2.28 -19.06
C TYR A 269 8.04 -2.77 -19.65
N THR A 270 8.71 -1.89 -20.40
CA THR A 270 10.00 -2.22 -21.03
C THR A 270 11.11 -2.31 -19.98
N LEU A 271 12.12 -3.16 -20.19
CA LEU A 271 13.28 -3.26 -19.28
C LEU A 271 13.90 -1.90 -18.92
N ALA A 272 13.93 -0.95 -19.86
CA ALA A 272 14.43 0.40 -19.60
C ALA A 272 13.60 1.16 -18.55
N MET A 273 12.27 0.99 -18.54
CA MET A 273 11.38 1.59 -17.53
C MET A 273 11.64 1.01 -16.14
N LEU A 274 11.85 -0.30 -16.04
CA LEU A 274 12.14 -0.97 -14.77
C LEU A 274 13.55 -0.63 -14.25
N GLN A 275 14.53 -0.52 -15.15
CA GLN A 275 15.88 -0.05 -14.82
C GLN A 275 15.88 1.38 -14.27
N GLU A 276 15.04 2.26 -14.82
CA GLU A 276 14.92 3.63 -14.30
C GLU A 276 14.29 3.66 -12.90
N MET A 277 13.30 2.81 -12.64
CA MET A 277 12.73 2.65 -11.29
C MET A 277 13.77 2.12 -10.29
N ALA A 278 14.50 1.07 -10.65
CA ALA A 278 15.57 0.51 -9.81
C ALA A 278 16.67 1.55 -9.54
N ARG A 279 17.06 2.33 -10.55
CA ARG A 279 18.01 3.43 -10.41
C ARG A 279 17.48 4.53 -9.49
N THR A 280 16.21 4.89 -9.61
CA THR A 280 15.56 5.89 -8.75
C THR A 280 15.57 5.44 -7.30
N HIS A 281 15.23 4.17 -7.05
CA HIS A 281 15.30 3.54 -5.73
C HIS A 281 16.71 3.61 -5.12
N GLU A 282 17.74 3.27 -5.90
CA GLU A 282 19.14 3.30 -5.47
C GLU A 282 19.63 4.74 -5.18
N ILE A 283 19.42 5.68 -6.10
CA ILE A 283 19.91 7.07 -5.98
C ILE A 283 19.30 7.78 -4.78
N LEU A 284 18.03 7.49 -4.48
CA LEU A 284 17.31 8.09 -3.36
C LEU A 284 17.49 7.34 -2.05
N ASN A 285 18.30 6.27 -2.06
CA ASN A 285 18.65 5.49 -0.88
C ASN A 285 17.40 5.10 -0.07
N ILE A 286 16.40 4.57 -0.77
CA ILE A 286 15.16 4.12 -0.17
C ILE A 286 15.49 2.94 0.75
N ALA A 287 15.25 3.12 2.05
CA ALA A 287 15.40 2.08 3.07
C ALA A 287 14.05 1.52 3.55
N GLN A 288 12.95 2.14 3.11
CA GLN A 288 11.59 1.69 3.39
C GLN A 288 11.29 0.41 2.62
N PRO A 289 10.41 -0.48 3.13
CA PRO A 289 9.82 -1.55 2.32
C PRO A 289 9.18 -0.95 1.07
N VAL A 290 9.34 -1.61 -0.08
CA VAL A 290 8.84 -1.11 -1.36
C VAL A 290 8.05 -2.18 -2.09
N THR A 291 6.93 -1.75 -2.66
CA THR A 291 6.20 -2.48 -3.69
C THR A 291 6.14 -1.63 -4.96
N PHE A 292 6.17 -2.27 -6.12
CA PHE A 292 6.03 -1.59 -7.41
C PHE A 292 4.62 -1.79 -7.96
N ALA A 293 3.91 -0.69 -8.23
CA ALA A 293 2.54 -0.71 -8.73
C ALA A 293 2.51 -0.99 -10.24
N ILE A 294 2.03 -2.17 -10.61
CA ILE A 294 1.98 -2.68 -11.99
C ILE A 294 0.53 -2.76 -12.44
N ARG A 295 0.19 -2.16 -13.58
CA ARG A 295 -1.16 -2.27 -14.14
C ARG A 295 -1.33 -3.61 -14.84
N ALA A 296 -2.39 -4.35 -14.50
CA ALA A 296 -2.61 -5.74 -14.90
C ALA A 296 -2.63 -5.95 -16.42
N CYS A 297 -3.20 -5.01 -17.18
CA CYS A 297 -3.33 -5.10 -18.64
C CYS A 297 -1.98 -5.19 -19.40
N PHE A 298 -0.87 -4.85 -18.76
CA PHE A 298 0.47 -4.91 -19.37
C PHE A 298 1.30 -6.10 -18.92
N VAL A 299 0.85 -6.88 -17.93
CA VAL A 299 1.64 -7.96 -17.33
C VAL A 299 2.06 -9.01 -18.36
N GLY A 300 1.15 -9.44 -19.24
CA GLY A 300 1.42 -10.52 -20.21
C GLY A 300 2.57 -10.28 -21.18
N ARG A 301 3.00 -9.01 -21.37
CA ARG A 301 4.17 -8.65 -22.18
C ARG A 301 5.36 -8.17 -21.36
N SER A 302 5.24 -8.16 -20.04
CA SER A 302 6.23 -7.55 -19.15
C SER A 302 6.89 -8.54 -18.20
N ILE A 303 6.54 -9.84 -18.22
CA ILE A 303 6.96 -10.83 -17.22
C ILE A 303 8.49 -10.83 -17.02
N ASP A 304 9.28 -11.01 -18.07
CA ASP A 304 10.76 -11.03 -17.97
C ASP A 304 11.33 -9.73 -17.38
N ALA A 305 10.71 -8.58 -17.69
CA ALA A 305 11.15 -7.29 -17.19
C ALA A 305 10.76 -7.06 -15.73
N LEU A 306 9.61 -7.60 -15.31
CA LEU A 306 9.12 -7.57 -13.92
C LEU A 306 9.92 -8.53 -13.04
N GLU A 307 10.25 -9.73 -13.54
CA GLU A 307 11.17 -10.67 -12.89
C GLU A 307 12.52 -9.98 -12.64
N TRP A 308 13.08 -9.35 -13.69
CA TRP A 308 14.33 -8.60 -13.57
C TRP A 308 14.27 -7.54 -12.45
N LEU A 309 13.14 -6.83 -12.30
CA LEU A 309 13.00 -5.80 -11.26
C LEU A 309 13.11 -6.40 -9.86
N ILE A 310 12.38 -7.47 -9.58
CA ILE A 310 12.36 -8.12 -8.26
C ILE A 310 13.71 -8.77 -7.93
N GLU A 311 14.40 -9.31 -8.92
CA GLU A 311 15.75 -9.86 -8.72
C GLU A 311 16.81 -8.78 -8.45
N ASN A 312 16.61 -7.54 -8.93
CA ASN A 312 17.60 -6.47 -8.82
C ASN A 312 17.29 -5.44 -7.72
N VAL A 313 16.04 -5.37 -7.26
CA VAL A 313 15.64 -4.61 -6.08
C VAL A 313 15.23 -5.60 -5.00
N LEU A 314 16.21 -6.03 -4.19
CA LEU A 314 16.00 -7.04 -3.16
C LEU A 314 14.95 -6.60 -2.13
N ASP A 315 14.25 -7.58 -1.56
CA ASP A 315 13.21 -7.40 -0.55
C ASP A 315 12.05 -6.48 -1.00
N SER A 316 11.87 -6.33 -2.31
CA SER A 316 10.72 -5.63 -2.91
C SER A 316 9.63 -6.60 -3.36
N THR A 317 8.42 -6.06 -3.51
CA THR A 317 7.26 -6.81 -4.02
C THR A 317 6.66 -6.13 -5.24
N LEU A 318 5.70 -6.79 -5.90
CA LEU A 318 4.83 -6.19 -6.91
C LEU A 318 3.42 -6.04 -6.35
N THR A 319 2.74 -4.95 -6.69
CA THR A 319 1.30 -4.80 -6.51
C THR A 319 0.66 -4.68 -7.89
N VAL A 320 0.04 -5.76 -8.35
CA VAL A 320 -0.70 -5.75 -9.61
C VAL A 320 -2.09 -5.18 -9.36
N TRP A 321 -2.40 -4.05 -9.97
CA TRP A 321 -3.68 -3.37 -9.86
C TRP A 321 -4.40 -3.28 -11.21
N SER A 322 -5.71 -3.13 -11.18
CA SER A 322 -6.51 -3.04 -12.40
C SER A 322 -7.75 -2.18 -12.21
N ALA A 323 -8.10 -1.36 -13.21
CA ALA A 323 -9.41 -0.74 -13.24
C ALA A 323 -10.47 -1.77 -13.71
N ALA A 324 -11.73 -1.61 -13.29
CA ALA A 324 -12.83 -2.48 -13.75
C ALA A 324 -13.00 -2.51 -15.28
N THR A 325 -12.52 -1.47 -15.98
CA THR A 325 -12.59 -1.36 -17.44
C THR A 325 -11.36 -1.91 -18.16
N ASP A 326 -10.31 -2.28 -17.43
CA ASP A 326 -9.10 -2.82 -18.04
C ASP A 326 -9.36 -4.24 -18.56
N ASP A 327 -8.82 -4.52 -19.74
CA ASP A 327 -8.72 -5.90 -20.23
C ASP A 327 -7.42 -6.48 -19.68
N PHE A 328 -7.50 -7.64 -19.04
CA PHE A 328 -6.34 -8.32 -18.48
C PHE A 328 -6.39 -9.81 -18.78
N ASP A 329 -5.22 -10.44 -18.81
CA ASP A 329 -5.09 -11.88 -19.01
C ASP A 329 -4.85 -12.57 -17.65
N PRO A 330 -5.84 -13.32 -17.11
CA PRO A 330 -5.66 -14.09 -15.89
C PRO A 330 -4.48 -15.06 -15.93
N GLN A 331 -4.18 -15.67 -17.09
CA GLN A 331 -3.07 -16.61 -17.20
C GLN A 331 -1.72 -15.89 -17.11
N ALA A 332 -1.64 -14.66 -17.60
CA ALA A 332 -0.44 -13.85 -17.44
C ALA A 332 -0.17 -13.50 -15.97
N ILE A 333 -1.21 -13.20 -15.18
CA ILE A 333 -1.07 -12.94 -13.75
C ILE A 333 -0.62 -14.20 -13.00
N LEU A 334 -1.21 -15.37 -13.32
CA LEU A 334 -0.78 -16.64 -12.72
C LEU A 334 0.67 -16.99 -13.10
N THR A 335 1.06 -16.74 -14.36
CA THR A 335 2.44 -16.94 -14.81
C THR A 335 3.40 -16.01 -14.05
N LEU A 336 3.03 -14.74 -13.85
CA LEU A 336 3.82 -13.81 -13.05
C LEU A 336 3.93 -14.31 -11.59
N GLN A 337 2.83 -14.78 -10.99
CA GLN A 337 2.81 -15.35 -9.65
C GLN A 337 3.76 -16.55 -9.52
N ASP A 338 3.79 -17.45 -10.51
CA ASP A 338 4.71 -18.59 -10.53
C ASP A 338 6.18 -18.15 -10.63
N VAL A 339 6.45 -17.03 -11.31
CA VAL A 339 7.79 -16.48 -11.50
C VAL A 339 8.30 -15.76 -10.25
N VAL A 340 7.50 -14.86 -9.67
CA VAL A 340 7.97 -13.99 -8.57
C VAL A 340 7.68 -14.56 -7.18
N GLY A 341 6.76 -15.53 -7.07
CA GLY A 341 6.33 -16.09 -5.80
C GLY A 341 5.12 -15.37 -5.19
N THR A 342 4.37 -16.11 -4.38
CA THR A 342 3.19 -15.60 -3.64
C THR A 342 3.58 -14.64 -2.52
N ASP A 343 4.81 -14.73 -2.01
CA ASP A 343 5.40 -13.88 -0.98
C ASP A 343 5.94 -12.55 -1.52
N ALA A 344 5.84 -12.31 -2.84
CA ALA A 344 6.27 -11.07 -3.48
C ALA A 344 5.20 -10.43 -4.39
N LEU A 345 3.94 -10.89 -4.34
CA LEU A 345 2.88 -10.43 -5.24
C LEU A 345 1.57 -10.11 -4.51
N TYR A 346 1.18 -8.84 -4.52
CA TYR A 346 -0.15 -8.37 -4.15
C TYR A 346 -1.06 -8.24 -5.38
N LEU A 347 -2.36 -8.48 -5.18
CA LEU A 347 -3.39 -8.37 -6.22
C LEU A 347 -4.51 -7.41 -5.79
N ASP A 348 -4.50 -6.20 -6.34
CA ASP A 348 -5.53 -5.16 -6.17
C ASP A 348 -6.44 -5.15 -7.41
N LEU A 349 -7.24 -6.22 -7.56
CA LEU A 349 -8.11 -6.42 -8.71
C LEU A 349 -9.60 -6.28 -8.29
N PRO A 350 -10.45 -5.76 -9.18
CA PRO A 350 -11.90 -5.81 -9.04
C PRO A 350 -12.43 -7.23 -8.79
N GLU A 351 -13.58 -7.36 -8.13
CA GLU A 351 -14.14 -8.66 -7.71
C GLU A 351 -14.33 -9.62 -8.89
N ASP A 352 -14.89 -9.15 -10.00
CA ASP A 352 -15.10 -9.93 -11.22
C ASP A 352 -13.78 -10.40 -11.86
N GLN A 353 -12.74 -9.57 -11.78
CA GLN A 353 -11.40 -9.92 -12.25
C GLN A 353 -10.72 -10.94 -11.32
N MET A 354 -10.89 -10.80 -10.00
CA MET A 354 -10.44 -11.80 -9.03
C MET A 354 -11.12 -13.16 -9.24
N GLU A 355 -12.43 -13.17 -9.50
CA GLU A 355 -13.18 -14.39 -9.84
C GLU A 355 -12.62 -15.04 -11.12
N ALA A 356 -12.40 -14.26 -12.18
CA ALA A 356 -11.81 -14.76 -13.42
C ALA A 356 -10.41 -15.36 -13.21
N LEU A 357 -9.60 -14.77 -12.32
CA LEU A 357 -8.29 -15.28 -11.92
C LEU A 357 -8.40 -16.62 -11.17
N GLU A 358 -9.34 -16.74 -10.24
CA GLU A 358 -9.55 -17.99 -9.50
C GLU A 358 -10.07 -19.11 -10.41
N GLU A 359 -11.00 -18.80 -11.32
CA GLU A 359 -11.44 -19.78 -12.31
C GLU A 359 -10.29 -20.24 -13.21
N ALA A 360 -9.40 -19.32 -13.61
CA ALA A 360 -8.22 -19.61 -14.40
C ALA A 360 -7.26 -20.55 -13.65
N ARG A 361 -7.06 -20.33 -12.35
CA ARG A 361 -6.26 -21.19 -11.46
C ARG A 361 -6.84 -22.60 -11.38
N LEU A 362 -8.13 -22.73 -11.09
CA LEU A 362 -8.82 -24.02 -10.98
C LEU A 362 -8.78 -24.83 -12.29
N ARG A 363 -8.94 -24.16 -13.44
CA ARG A 363 -8.80 -24.78 -14.77
C ARG A 363 -7.39 -25.33 -15.00
N GLY A 364 -6.35 -24.58 -14.61
CA GLY A 364 -4.95 -24.99 -14.70
C GLY A 364 -4.68 -26.27 -13.89
N GLU A 365 -5.13 -26.30 -12.63
CA GLU A 365 -4.97 -27.47 -11.77
C GLU A 365 -5.71 -28.71 -12.29
N GLU A 366 -6.93 -28.54 -12.81
CA GLU A 366 -7.69 -29.66 -13.37
C GLU A 366 -6.97 -30.25 -14.58
N GLN A 367 -6.40 -29.41 -15.43
CA GLN A 367 -5.63 -29.85 -16.59
C GLN A 367 -4.34 -30.56 -16.17
N GLN A 368 -3.64 -30.07 -15.14
CA GLN A 368 -2.47 -30.74 -14.58
C GLN A 368 -2.82 -32.11 -13.98
N ARG A 369 -3.90 -32.21 -13.20
CA ARG A 369 -4.41 -33.48 -12.65
C ARG A 369 -4.76 -34.48 -13.76
N LYS A 370 -5.38 -34.01 -14.86
CA LYS A 370 -5.68 -34.86 -16.03
C LYS A 370 -4.41 -35.34 -16.75
N ASN A 371 -3.41 -34.48 -16.89
CA ASN A 371 -2.14 -34.84 -17.50
C ASN A 371 -1.37 -35.88 -16.66
N ASP A 372 -1.33 -35.69 -15.33
CA ASP A 372 -0.68 -36.63 -14.40
C ASP A 372 -1.44 -37.96 -14.31
N GLY A 373 -2.78 -37.92 -14.34
CA GLY A 373 -3.63 -39.11 -14.39
C GLY A 373 -3.59 -39.86 -15.73
N SER A 374 -3.38 -39.16 -16.85
CA SER A 374 -3.20 -39.77 -18.18
C SER A 374 -1.78 -40.30 -18.40
N GLY A 375 -0.79 -39.81 -17.66
CA GLY A 375 0.59 -40.33 -17.66
C GLY A 375 0.78 -41.63 -16.85
N ALA A 376 -0.20 -41.99 -16.01
CA ALA A 376 -0.14 -43.19 -15.16
C ALA A 376 -0.60 -44.50 -15.85
N SER A 377 -0.60 -44.55 -17.19
CA SER A 377 -0.88 -45.77 -17.95
C SER A 377 0.37 -46.24 -18.70
N ASN A 378 1.00 -47.30 -18.17
CA ASN A 378 2.10 -48.10 -18.74
C ASN A 378 3.54 -47.61 -18.57
N ILE A 379 4.01 -47.49 -17.32
CA ILE A 379 5.38 -47.94 -16.99
C ILE A 379 5.30 -48.77 -15.71
N LEU A 380 5.33 -50.10 -15.85
CA LEU A 380 5.63 -50.98 -14.72
C LEU A 380 7.03 -50.64 -14.20
N PRO A 381 7.25 -50.55 -12.88
CA PRO A 381 8.60 -50.38 -12.35
C PRO A 381 9.43 -51.63 -12.71
N ILE A 382 10.38 -51.48 -13.64
CA ILE A 382 11.43 -52.48 -13.89
C ILE A 382 12.46 -52.34 -12.76
N THR A 383 12.09 -52.71 -11.54
CA THR A 383 13.03 -53.06 -10.45
C THR A 383 12.32 -53.89 -9.38
N THR A 384 11.58 -54.94 -9.76
CA THR A 384 11.22 -56.02 -8.81
C THR A 384 11.16 -57.39 -9.47
N ILE A 385 12.12 -57.70 -10.34
CA ILE A 385 12.40 -59.07 -10.77
C ILE A 385 13.89 -59.32 -10.59
N THR A 386 14.33 -59.54 -9.34
CA THR A 386 15.54 -60.31 -8.99
C THR A 386 15.64 -60.56 -7.48
N THR A 387 14.57 -61.07 -6.86
CA THR A 387 14.72 -61.79 -5.56
C THR A 387 13.97 -63.12 -5.50
N ALA A 388 13.17 -63.47 -6.52
CA ALA A 388 12.57 -64.81 -6.64
C ALA A 388 13.47 -65.83 -7.38
N ALA A 389 14.50 -65.38 -8.10
CA ALA A 389 15.44 -66.26 -8.80
C ALA A 389 16.66 -66.69 -7.94
N LEU A 390 16.85 -66.10 -6.75
CA LEU A 390 17.95 -66.45 -5.84
C LEU A 390 17.54 -67.38 -4.69
N ALA A 391 16.25 -67.68 -4.55
CA ALA A 391 15.73 -68.66 -3.58
C ALA A 391 15.61 -70.09 -4.15
N LEU A 392 15.88 -70.30 -5.44
CA LEU A 392 15.84 -71.62 -6.09
C LEU A 392 17.24 -72.18 -6.43
N VAL A 393 18.29 -71.38 -6.29
CA VAL A 393 19.69 -71.84 -6.45
C VAL A 393 20.34 -72.22 -5.11
N SER A 394 19.82 -71.72 -3.99
CA SER A 394 20.26 -72.08 -2.63
C SER A 394 19.54 -73.32 -2.05
N ALA A 395 18.44 -73.77 -2.66
CA ALA A 395 17.75 -75.02 -2.27
C ALA A 395 18.26 -76.28 -2.98
N LEU A 396 19.03 -76.15 -4.07
CA LEU A 396 19.65 -77.28 -4.79
C LEU A 396 21.11 -77.54 -4.39
N ALA A 397 21.78 -76.60 -3.73
CA ALA A 397 23.12 -76.82 -3.15
C ALA A 397 23.07 -77.51 -1.76
N ALA A 398 21.94 -77.44 -1.04
CA ALA A 398 21.76 -78.10 0.25
C ALA A 398 21.36 -79.59 0.15
N LEU A 399 20.99 -80.08 -1.06
CA LEU A 399 20.66 -81.48 -1.31
C LEU A 399 21.81 -82.30 -1.91
N TYR A 400 22.98 -81.69 -2.15
CA TYR A 400 24.20 -82.38 -2.62
C TYR A 400 25.30 -82.51 -1.54
N LEU A 401 25.04 -82.04 -0.32
CA LEU A 401 25.97 -82.14 0.82
C LEU A 401 25.44 -83.02 1.98
N TYR A 402 24.36 -83.76 1.74
CA TYR A 402 23.85 -84.77 2.69
C TYR A 402 23.47 -86.07 1.96
N ASN A 403 24.47 -86.70 1.35
CA ASN A 403 24.64 -88.16 1.27
C ASN A 403 26.08 -88.49 0.84
#